data_AF-A0A968T110-F1
#
_entry.id   AF-A0A968T110-F1
#
_cell.length_a   1.000
_cell.length_b   1.000
_cell.length_c   1.000
_cell.angle_alpha   90.00
_cell.angle_beta   90.00
_cell.angle_gamma   90.00
#
_symmetry.space_group_name_H-M   'P 1'
#
loop_
_entity.id
_entity.type
_entity.pdbx_description
1 polymer ?
#
loop_
_entity_poly.entity_id
_entity_poly.type
_entity_poly.pdbx_seq_one_letter_code
_entity_poly.pdbx_strand_id
1 'polypeptide(L)'
;MLDPLVQRLLEQVVDSPVKLHLLLLFHENPRLEASAVKMAERTCRDIWSVTAALEELVADGVMRSVAQAGYHETTFRYAPRPEIVESIRRLVRGYDDPIERDYLQRVLRDLSAYASVRRSSVLERELMWSSMGWLR
;
A
#
# COMPACT_ATOMS: atom_id res chain seq x y z
N MET A 1 -12.95 -11.73 16.17
CA MET A 1 -11.87 -10.84 16.65
C MET A 1 -10.77 -10.91 15.62
N LEU A 2 -10.25 -9.79 15.12
CA LEU A 2 -9.22 -9.84 14.07
C LEU A 2 -7.94 -10.49 14.63
N ASP A 3 -7.30 -11.33 13.83
CA ASP A 3 -5.98 -11.87 14.17
C ASP A 3 -5.00 -10.69 14.43
N PRO A 4 -4.25 -10.68 15.56
CA PRO A 4 -3.36 -9.57 15.90
C PRO A 4 -2.24 -9.31 14.88
N LEU A 5 -1.79 -10.33 14.15
CA LEU A 5 -0.80 -10.17 13.07
C LEU A 5 -1.42 -9.48 11.87
N VAL A 6 -2.67 -9.81 11.54
CA VAL A 6 -3.44 -9.14 10.49
C VAL A 6 -3.69 -7.68 10.89
N GLN A 7 -4.04 -7.43 12.15
CA GLN A 7 -4.25 -6.07 12.65
C GLN A 7 -2.99 -5.20 12.50
N ARG A 8 -1.84 -5.71 12.95
CA ARG A 8 -0.56 -5.01 12.80
C ARG A 8 -0.20 -4.76 11.34
N LEU A 9 -0.46 -5.74 10.46
CA LEU A 9 -0.22 -5.58 9.03
C LEU A 9 -1.09 -4.47 8.43
N LEU A 10 -2.38 -4.39 8.81
CA LEU A 10 -3.26 -3.31 8.35
C LEU A 10 -2.82 -1.94 8.88
N GLU A 11 -2.42 -1.84 10.14
CA GLU A 11 -2.03 -0.57 10.76
C GLU A 11 -0.70 -0.02 10.23
N GLN A 12 0.25 -0.91 9.91
CA GLN A 12 1.61 -0.52 9.55
C GLN A 12 1.87 -0.50 8.05
N VAL A 13 1.25 -1.42 7.30
CA VAL A 13 1.59 -1.66 5.90
C VAL A 13 0.39 -1.40 5.00
N VAL A 14 -0.75 -2.04 5.30
CA VAL A 14 -1.95 -2.02 4.45
C VAL A 14 -3.00 -1.10 5.04
N ASP A 15 -2.67 0.18 5.16
CA ASP A 15 -3.48 1.20 5.85
C ASP A 15 -4.51 1.88 4.93
N SER A 16 -4.60 1.46 3.67
CA SER A 16 -5.54 2.00 2.70
C SER A 16 -6.15 0.94 1.77
N PRO A 17 -7.36 1.18 1.24
CA PRO A 17 -8.00 0.31 0.25
C PRO A 17 -7.15 0.05 -1.00
N VAL A 18 -6.36 1.04 -1.43
CA VAL A 18 -5.50 0.93 -2.61
C VAL A 18 -4.39 -0.09 -2.36
N LYS A 19 -3.70 0.01 -1.22
CA LYS A 19 -2.66 -0.95 -0.84
C LYS A 19 -3.20 -2.37 -0.69
N LEU A 20 -4.39 -2.52 -0.09
CA LEU A 20 -5.02 -3.84 0.04
C LEU A 20 -5.28 -4.44 -1.34
N HIS A 21 -5.89 -3.66 -2.24
CA HIS A 21 -6.21 -4.13 -3.57
C HIS A 21 -4.96 -4.53 -4.37
N LEU A 22 -3.90 -3.71 -4.34
CA LEU A 22 -2.63 -4.03 -4.99
C LEU A 22 -2.00 -5.29 -4.39
N LEU A 23 -1.95 -5.39 -3.06
CA LEU A 23 -1.42 -6.56 -2.36
C LEU A 23 -2.13 -7.84 -2.77
N LEU A 24 -3.46 -7.85 -2.81
CA LEU A 24 -4.25 -9.02 -3.23
C LEU A 24 -3.95 -9.39 -4.69
N LEU A 25 -3.92 -8.40 -5.58
CA LEU A 25 -3.66 -8.61 -7.01
C LEU A 25 -2.30 -9.25 -7.28
N PHE A 26 -1.25 -8.76 -6.59
CA PHE A 26 0.10 -9.29 -6.68
C PHE A 26 0.27 -10.63 -5.95
N HIS A 27 -0.47 -10.85 -4.86
CA HIS A 27 -0.48 -12.12 -4.14
C HIS A 27 -1.10 -13.24 -4.99
N GLU A 28 -2.21 -12.96 -5.66
CA GLU A 28 -2.86 -13.89 -6.59
C GLU A 28 -1.97 -14.22 -7.80
N ASN A 29 -1.12 -13.27 -8.21
CA ASN A 29 -0.24 -13.42 -9.36
C ASN A 29 1.23 -13.11 -9.00
N PRO A 30 1.95 -13.98 -8.26
CA PRO A 30 3.29 -13.68 -7.76
C PRO A 30 4.36 -13.42 -8.84
N ARG A 31 4.11 -13.89 -10.08
CA ARG A 31 4.99 -13.66 -11.24
C ARG A 31 4.68 -12.37 -11.99
N LEU A 32 3.65 -11.63 -11.56
CA LEU A 32 3.31 -10.36 -12.17
C LEU A 32 4.42 -9.35 -11.90
N GLU A 33 4.94 -8.79 -12.97
CA GLU A 33 5.79 -7.60 -12.94
C GLU A 33 5.07 -6.50 -13.73
N ALA A 34 4.76 -5.39 -13.06
CA ALA A 34 3.99 -4.32 -13.66
C ALA A 34 4.46 -2.95 -13.19
N SER A 35 4.33 -1.95 -14.05
CA SER A 35 4.58 -0.56 -13.71
C SER A 35 3.38 0.09 -13.05
N ALA A 36 3.60 1.26 -12.43
CA ALA A 36 2.51 2.04 -11.83
C ALA A 36 1.44 2.44 -12.86
N VAL A 37 1.84 2.77 -14.10
CA VAL A 37 0.90 3.11 -15.19
C VAL A 37 -0.04 1.94 -15.47
N LYS A 38 0.52 0.74 -15.71
CA LYS A 38 -0.28 -0.47 -15.99
C LYS A 38 -1.19 -0.83 -14.82
N MET A 39 -0.75 -0.60 -13.58
CA MET A 39 -1.57 -0.87 -12.40
C MET A 39 -2.67 0.17 -12.24
N ALA A 40 -2.42 1.44 -12.55
CA ALA A 40 -3.45 2.48 -12.53
C ALA A 40 -4.57 2.19 -13.53
N GLU A 41 -4.21 1.78 -14.75
CA GLU A 41 -5.17 1.35 -15.77
C GLU A 41 -5.96 0.12 -15.32
N ARG A 42 -5.28 -0.91 -14.82
CA ARG A 42 -5.92 -2.18 -14.41
C ARG A 42 -6.86 -2.03 -13.22
N THR A 43 -6.54 -1.12 -12.30
CA THR A 43 -7.32 -0.88 -11.08
C THR A 43 -8.34 0.24 -11.24
N CYS A 44 -8.35 0.94 -12.38
CA CYS A 44 -9.13 2.15 -12.62
C CYS A 44 -8.96 3.20 -11.51
N ARG A 45 -7.72 3.38 -11.03
CA ARG A 45 -7.33 4.34 -9.98
C ARG A 45 -6.43 5.43 -10.55
N ASP A 46 -6.33 6.55 -9.84
CA ASP A 46 -5.41 7.61 -10.22
C ASP A 46 -3.95 7.15 -10.09
N ILE A 47 -3.13 7.55 -11.07
CA ILE A 47 -1.74 7.10 -11.17
C ILE A 47 -0.88 7.53 -9.96
N TRP A 48 -1.18 8.68 -9.36
CA TRP A 48 -0.43 9.21 -8.22
C TRP A 48 -0.63 8.34 -6.97
N SER A 49 -1.88 8.00 -6.65
CA SER A 49 -2.20 7.12 -5.51
C SER A 49 -1.66 5.72 -5.71
N VAL A 50 -1.70 5.19 -6.93
CA VAL A 50 -1.13 3.87 -7.25
C VAL A 50 0.39 3.89 -7.11
N THR A 51 1.05 4.93 -7.62
CA THR A 51 2.50 5.09 -7.52
C THR A 51 2.93 5.17 -6.05
N ALA A 52 2.30 6.07 -5.28
CA ALA A 52 2.59 6.22 -3.85
C ALA A 52 2.34 4.91 -3.08
N ALA A 53 1.22 4.23 -3.34
CA ALA A 53 0.93 2.95 -2.70
C ALA A 53 1.95 1.86 -3.04
N LEU A 54 2.41 1.77 -4.29
CA LEU A 54 3.44 0.81 -4.71
C LEU A 54 4.79 1.12 -4.05
N GLU A 55 5.17 2.39 -3.98
CA GLU A 55 6.41 2.83 -3.31
C GLU A 55 6.38 2.54 -1.81
N GLU A 56 5.27 2.84 -1.14
CA GLU A 56 5.06 2.51 0.28
C GLU A 56 5.13 0.99 0.49
N LEU A 57 4.50 0.18 -0.37
CA LEU A 57 4.58 -1.29 -0.30
C LEU A 57 6.00 -1.83 -0.55
N VAL A 58 6.83 -1.13 -1.33
CA VAL A 58 8.26 -1.45 -1.46
C VAL A 58 9.02 -1.11 -0.18
N ALA A 59 8.76 0.06 0.40
CA ALA A 59 9.39 0.50 1.65
C ALA A 59 9.07 -0.45 2.82
N ASP A 60 7.82 -0.89 2.90
CA ASP A 60 7.31 -1.84 3.90
C ASP A 60 7.76 -3.29 3.64
N GLY A 61 8.43 -3.55 2.50
CA GLY A 61 9.00 -4.85 2.17
C GLY A 61 8.00 -5.87 1.66
N VAL A 62 6.83 -5.45 1.17
CA VAL A 62 5.87 -6.32 0.46
C VAL A 62 6.30 -6.54 -0.99
N MET A 63 6.86 -5.50 -1.60
CA MET A 63 7.23 -5.47 -3.01
C MET A 63 8.70 -5.16 -3.22
N ARG A 64 9.19 -5.40 -4.44
CA ARG A 64 10.51 -4.96 -4.89
C ARG A 64 10.35 -4.16 -6.17
N SER A 65 10.99 -2.99 -6.21
CA SER A 65 11.18 -2.21 -7.44
C SER A 65 12.32 -2.80 -8.26
N VAL A 66 12.11 -2.96 -9.56
CA VAL A 66 13.11 -3.38 -10.53
C VAL A 66 13.27 -2.24 -11.53
N ALA A 67 14.47 -1.66 -11.56
CA ALA A 67 14.85 -0.73 -12.61
C ALA A 67 15.27 -1.54 -13.84
N GLN A 68 14.57 -1.39 -14.96
CA GLN A 68 14.91 -2.08 -16.19
C GLN A 68 15.86 -1.21 -17.01
N ALA A 69 17.06 -1.73 -17.29
CA ALA A 69 18.05 -1.01 -18.08
C ALA A 69 17.48 -0.67 -19.48
N GLY A 70 17.50 0.61 -19.84
CA GLY A 70 17.02 1.11 -21.13
C GLY A 70 15.53 1.50 -21.16
N TYR A 71 14.77 1.30 -20.08
CA TYR A 71 13.42 1.82 -19.93
C TYR A 71 13.38 2.89 -18.83
N HIS A 72 12.63 3.96 -19.06
CA HIS A 72 12.42 5.03 -18.07
C HIS A 72 11.40 4.65 -16.98
N GLU A 73 10.87 3.43 -17.01
CA GLU A 73 9.76 3.02 -16.15
C GLU A 73 10.21 1.95 -15.14
N THR A 74 9.97 2.22 -13.86
CA THR A 74 10.18 1.26 -12.77
C THR A 74 9.07 0.22 -12.78
N THR A 75 9.44 -1.06 -12.76
CA THR A 75 8.48 -2.16 -12.57
C THR A 75 8.50 -2.63 -11.13
N PHE A 76 7.36 -3.13 -10.67
CA PHE A 76 7.16 -3.63 -9.33
C PHE A 76 6.81 -5.11 -9.40
N ARG A 77 7.39 -5.89 -8.49
CA ARG A 77 7.12 -7.32 -8.37
C ARG A 77 6.84 -7.73 -6.93
N TYR A 78 6.04 -8.76 -6.78
CA TYR A 78 5.72 -9.34 -5.48
C TYR A 78 6.94 -10.03 -4.88
N ALA A 79 7.40 -9.55 -3.72
CA ALA A 79 8.58 -10.09 -3.04
C ALA A 79 8.51 -9.77 -1.53
N PRO A 80 7.52 -10.31 -0.80
CA PRO A 80 7.35 -10.01 0.61
C PRO A 80 8.54 -10.53 1.42
N ARG A 81 8.98 -9.74 2.41
CA ARG A 81 10.00 -10.18 3.36
C ARG A 81 9.48 -11.34 4.23
N PRO A 82 10.34 -12.28 4.67
CA PRO A 82 9.92 -13.45 5.42
C PRO A 82 9.07 -13.14 6.65
N GLU A 83 9.32 -12.01 7.31
CA GLU A 83 8.67 -11.62 8.57
C GLU A 83 7.19 -11.26 8.39
N ILE A 84 6.80 -10.81 7.18
CA ILE A 84 5.43 -10.36 6.88
C ILE A 84 4.62 -11.40 6.10
N VAL A 85 5.26 -12.44 5.55
CA VAL A 85 4.61 -13.46 4.71
C VAL A 85 3.44 -14.14 5.43
N GLU A 86 3.61 -14.50 6.70
CA GLU A 86 2.55 -15.17 7.46
C GLU A 86 1.36 -14.23 7.71
N SER A 87 1.62 -12.97 8.05
CA SER A 87 0.59 -11.95 8.22
C SER A 87 -0.21 -11.74 6.94
N ILE A 88 0.47 -11.70 5.78
CA ILE A 88 -0.17 -11.57 4.47
C ILE A 88 -1.04 -12.80 4.17
N ARG A 89 -0.56 -14.02 4.44
CA ARG A 89 -1.34 -15.25 4.23
C ARG A 89 -2.61 -15.26 5.07
N ARG A 90 -2.53 -14.82 6.34
CA ARG A 90 -3.71 -14.73 7.22
C ARG A 90 -4.68 -13.66 6.75
N LEU A 91 -4.18 -12.50 6.30
CA LEU A 91 -5.01 -11.46 5.71
C LEU A 91 -5.78 -11.97 4.49
N VAL A 92 -5.10 -12.66 3.56
CA VAL A 92 -5.73 -13.22 2.36
C VAL A 92 -6.82 -14.23 2.72
N ARG A 93 -6.52 -15.17 3.65
CA ARG A 93 -7.51 -16.14 4.12
C ARG A 93 -8.74 -15.48 4.75
N GLY A 94 -8.55 -14.44 5.56
CA GLY A 94 -9.66 -13.69 6.14
C GLY A 94 -10.41 -12.85 5.10
N TYR A 95 -9.76 -12.43 4.02
CA TYR A 95 -10.42 -11.74 2.93
C TYR A 95 -11.32 -12.68 2.09
N ASP A 96 -10.99 -13.97 2.03
CA ASP A 96 -11.79 -14.99 1.34
C ASP A 96 -13.07 -15.37 2.12
N ASP A 97 -13.11 -15.15 3.44
CA ASP A 97 -14.30 -15.34 4.26
C ASP A 97 -15.22 -14.09 4.17
N PRO A 98 -16.50 -14.22 3.77
CA PRO A 98 -17.39 -13.07 3.61
C PRO A 98 -17.60 -12.23 4.88
N ILE A 99 -17.63 -12.86 6.05
CA ILE A 99 -17.86 -12.19 7.34
C ILE A 99 -16.60 -11.44 7.77
N GLU A 100 -15.44 -12.10 7.67
CA GLU A 100 -14.16 -11.45 7.98
C GLU A 100 -13.81 -10.35 6.99
N ARG A 101 -14.13 -10.53 5.71
CA ARG A 101 -13.96 -9.51 4.67
C ARG A 101 -14.71 -8.23 4.99
N ASP A 102 -15.97 -8.33 5.39
CA ASP A 102 -16.76 -7.16 5.78
C ASP A 102 -16.13 -6.42 6.97
N TYR A 103 -15.58 -7.17 7.92
CA TYR A 103 -14.87 -6.60 9.07
C TYR A 103 -13.56 -5.93 8.67
N LEU A 104 -12.74 -6.58 7.83
CA LEU A 104 -11.49 -6.04 7.26
C LEU A 104 -11.73 -4.72 6.53
N GLN A 105 -12.79 -4.65 5.71
CA GLN A 105 -13.14 -3.43 4.99
C GLN A 105 -13.54 -2.28 5.91
N ARG A 106 -14.24 -2.56 7.02
CA ARG A 106 -14.58 -1.53 8.02
C ARG A 106 -13.33 -0.98 8.70
N VAL A 107 -12.46 -1.86 9.20
CA VAL A 107 -11.19 -1.47 9.84
C VAL A 107 -10.34 -0.64 8.88
N LEU A 108 -10.23 -1.07 7.62
CA LEU A 108 -9.44 -0.36 6.62
C LEU A 108 -10.01 1.01 6.29
N ARG A 109 -11.34 1.15 6.28
CA ARG A 109 -12.01 2.45 6.08
C ARG A 109 -11.69 3.39 7.24
N ASP A 110 -11.74 2.91 8.48
CA ASP A 110 -11.39 3.69 9.66
C ASP A 110 -9.92 4.11 9.61
N LEU A 111 -9.00 3.18 9.35
CA LEU A 111 -7.57 3.47 9.21
C LEU A 111 -7.29 4.50 8.10
N SER A 112 -7.97 4.38 6.96
CA SER A 112 -7.79 5.30 5.85
C SER A 112 -8.22 6.73 6.19
N ALA A 113 -9.27 6.89 7.00
CA ALA A 113 -9.72 8.17 7.50
C ALA A 113 -8.67 8.80 8.42
N TYR A 114 -8.09 8.02 9.35
CA TYR A 114 -7.01 8.48 10.22
C TYR A 114 -5.71 8.78 9.47
N ALA A 115 -5.34 7.95 8.49
CA ALA A 115 -4.13 8.13 7.67
C ALA A 115 -4.23 9.36 6.76
N SER A 116 -5.43 9.69 6.24
CA SER A 116 -5.68 10.93 5.49
C SER A 116 -5.47 12.16 6.38
N VAL A 117 -5.99 12.16 7.61
CA VAL A 117 -5.78 13.25 8.58
C VAL A 117 -4.31 13.39 8.95
N ARG A 118 -3.62 12.28 9.22
CA ARG A 118 -2.17 12.28 9.52
C ARG A 118 -1.36 12.83 8.35
N ARG A 119 -1.61 12.38 7.11
CA ARG A 119 -0.90 12.85 5.91
C ARG A 119 -1.13 14.33 5.65
N SER A 120 -2.36 14.82 5.83
CA SER A 120 -2.68 16.25 5.73
C SER A 120 -1.89 17.07 6.75
N SER A 121 -1.80 16.60 8.01
CA SER A 121 -1.06 17.29 9.08
C SER A 121 0.47 17.27 8.92
N VAL A 122 1.02 16.31 8.16
CA VAL A 122 2.45 16.24 7.85
C VAL A 122 2.78 17.21 6.72
N LEU A 123 1.96 17.22 5.66
CA LEU A 123 2.06 18.17 4.55
C LEU A 123 1.90 19.63 5.02
N GLU A 124 0.96 19.91 5.93
CA GLU A 124 0.80 21.25 6.51
C GLU A 124 2.05 21.69 7.28
N ARG A 125 2.71 20.79 8.02
CA ARG A 125 3.94 21.10 8.75
C ARG A 125 5.13 21.35 7.82
N GLU A 126 5.26 20.57 6.75
CA GLU A 126 6.33 20.76 5.76
C GLU A 126 6.13 22.06 4.95
N LEU A 127 4.90 22.40 4.58
CA LEU A 127 4.58 23.66 3.89
C LEU A 127 4.80 24.88 4.81
N MET A 128 4.50 24.76 6.11
CA MET A 128 4.72 25.83 7.09
C MET A 128 6.21 26.11 7.31
N TRP A 129 7.07 25.09 7.31
CA TRP A 129 8.53 25.25 7.35
C TRP A 129 9.12 25.79 6.04
N SER A 130 8.57 25.40 4.89
CA SER A 130 9.00 25.91 3.58
C SER A 130 8.64 27.40 3.38
N SER A 131 7.52 27.87 3.95
CA SER A 131 7.10 29.28 3.91
C SER A 131 7.92 30.19 4.84
N MET A 132 8.55 29.65 5.89
CA MET A 132 9.46 30.40 6.78
C MET A 132 10.90 30.52 6.25
N GLY A 133 11.25 29.83 5.16
CA GLY A 133 12.62 29.77 4.61
C GLY A 133 13.02 30.89 3.64
N TRP A 134 12.14 31.85 3.33
CA TRP A 134 12.37 32.90 2.32
C TRP A 134 12.74 34.28 2.89
N LEU A 135 13.29 34.34 4.11
CA LEU A 135 13.91 35.53 4.66
C LEU A 135 15.39 35.25 4.99
N ARG A 136 16.21 35.10 3.94
CA ARG A 136 17.65 35.35 4.01
C ARG A 136 18.17 35.86 2.68
#